data_AF-A0A7W0WR08-F1
#
_entry.id   AF-A0A7W0WR08-F1
#
_cell.length_a   1.000
_cell.length_b   1.000
_cell.length_c   1.000
_cell.angle_alpha   90.00
_cell.angle_beta   90.00
_cell.angle_gamma   90.00
#
_symmetry.space_group_name_H-M   'P 1'
#
loop_
_entity.id
_entity.type
_entity.pdbx_description
1 polymer ?
#
loop_
_entity_poly.entity_id
_entity_poly.type
_entity_poly.pdbx_seq_one_letter_code
_entity_poly.pdbx_strand_id
1 'polypeptide(L)'
;MRRRVWCETLPFAELTHPYVTELVARYHLDLLLAVRPWQIAEVGDVVRHFQGAGVFVALWPMLADEDSRWASASSARAFIAFTDELLRVVPFAEELAIDLEPPLHLLARWKSGDPTWRQTPLPHTYRQARDSLIAAVARWRVDRRITTAVLPLLALEWRGQWLQRILGTP
;
A
#
# COMPACT_ATOMS: atom_id res chain seq x y z
N MET A 1 12.42 4.00 -19.52
CA MET A 1 11.24 3.51 -18.76
C MET A 1 11.75 2.95 -17.44
N ARG A 2 11.36 3.51 -16.29
CA ARG A 2 11.80 3.02 -14.98
C ARG A 2 11.08 1.72 -14.65
N ARG A 3 11.83 0.69 -14.26
CA ARG A 3 11.28 -0.61 -13.87
C ARG A 3 11.02 -0.56 -12.38
N ARG A 4 9.84 -0.98 -11.94
CA ARG A 4 9.40 -0.91 -10.54
C ARG A 4 9.18 -2.32 -10.03
N VAL A 5 9.66 -2.60 -8.82
CA VAL A 5 9.42 -3.87 -8.14
C VAL A 5 8.76 -3.61 -6.79
N TRP A 6 7.68 -4.34 -6.53
CA TRP A 6 6.98 -4.34 -5.25
C TRP A 6 7.66 -5.37 -4.36
N CYS A 7 8.25 -4.93 -3.25
CA CYS A 7 8.97 -5.79 -2.34
C CYS A 7 8.19 -5.90 -1.04
N GLU A 8 7.45 -6.99 -0.89
CA GLU A 8 6.54 -7.15 0.24
C GLU A 8 7.13 -7.97 1.39
N THR A 9 7.76 -9.10 1.09
CA THR A 9 8.05 -10.14 2.07
C THR A 9 9.53 -10.30 2.41
N LEU A 10 10.43 -9.63 1.70
CA LEU A 10 11.86 -9.78 1.95
C LEU A 10 12.25 -9.03 3.23
N PRO A 11 12.87 -9.69 4.23
CA PRO A 11 13.34 -9.02 5.43
C PRO A 11 14.33 -7.90 5.10
N PHE A 12 14.31 -6.82 5.87
CA PHE A 12 15.18 -5.66 5.62
C PHE A 12 16.67 -6.00 5.64
N ALA A 13 17.10 -6.92 6.52
CA ALA A 13 18.48 -7.40 6.56
C ALA A 13 18.89 -8.14 5.27
N GLU A 14 17.99 -8.91 4.67
CA GLU A 14 18.25 -9.60 3.41
C GLU A 14 18.17 -8.65 2.21
N LEU A 15 17.19 -7.74 2.23
CA LEU A 15 17.00 -6.73 1.21
C LEU A 15 18.23 -5.81 1.10
N THR A 16 18.80 -5.41 2.24
CA THR A 16 20.01 -4.56 2.29
C THR A 16 21.31 -5.34 2.09
N HIS A 17 21.25 -6.65 1.86
CA HIS A 17 22.44 -7.43 1.54
C HIS A 17 23.14 -6.83 0.29
N PRO A 18 24.48 -6.69 0.28
CA PRO A 18 25.20 -6.01 -0.80
C PRO A 18 24.87 -6.55 -2.19
N TYR A 19 24.75 -7.87 -2.32
CA TYR A 19 24.37 -8.53 -3.57
C TYR A 19 22.99 -8.08 -4.09
N VAL A 20 21.97 -7.98 -3.21
CA VAL A 20 20.62 -7.55 -3.62
C VAL A 20 20.65 -6.08 -4.03
N THR A 21 21.36 -5.25 -3.28
CA THR A 21 21.51 -3.83 -3.58
C THR A 21 22.19 -3.60 -4.93
N GLU A 22 23.27 -4.35 -5.21
CA GLU A 22 23.97 -4.31 -6.49
C GLU A 22 23.06 -4.73 -7.65
N LEU A 23 22.27 -5.80 -7.48
CA LEU A 23 21.32 -6.23 -8.50
C LEU A 23 20.26 -5.17 -8.79
N VAL A 24 19.63 -4.62 -7.76
CA VAL A 24 18.59 -3.58 -7.89
C VAL A 24 19.15 -2.36 -8.63
N ALA A 25 20.35 -1.91 -8.25
CA ALA A 25 21.02 -0.78 -8.90
C ALA A 25 21.42 -1.10 -10.35
N ARG A 26 22.05 -2.26 -10.60
CA ARG A 26 22.51 -2.71 -11.92
C ARG A 26 21.37 -2.81 -12.93
N TYR A 27 20.20 -3.25 -12.49
CA TYR A 27 19.02 -3.38 -13.34
C TYR A 27 18.12 -2.14 -13.35
N HIS A 28 18.53 -1.05 -12.69
CA HIS A 28 17.81 0.22 -12.59
C HIS A 28 16.36 0.01 -12.11
N LEU A 29 16.20 -0.78 -11.05
CA LEU A 29 14.92 -1.05 -10.44
C LEU A 29 14.63 -0.01 -9.35
N ASP A 30 13.47 0.63 -9.45
CA ASP A 30 12.87 1.42 -8.37
C ASP A 30 12.16 0.45 -7.40
N LEU A 31 12.33 0.66 -6.10
CA LEU A 31 11.71 -0.17 -5.05
C LEU A 31 10.42 0.46 -4.54
N LEU A 32 9.34 -0.32 -4.51
CA LEU A 32 8.13 -0.01 -3.72
C LEU A 32 8.20 -0.89 -2.47
N LEU A 33 8.72 -0.32 -1.39
CA LEU A 33 9.08 -1.02 -0.17
C LEU A 33 7.89 -1.13 0.76
N ALA A 34 7.39 -2.36 0.99
CA ALA A 34 6.39 -2.59 2.02
C ALA A 34 6.96 -2.28 3.41
N VAL A 35 6.17 -1.58 4.23
CA VAL A 35 6.55 -1.24 5.59
C VAL A 35 5.39 -1.58 6.53
N ARG A 36 5.68 -2.45 7.49
CA ARG A 36 4.77 -2.84 8.57
C ARG A 36 5.04 -2.03 9.85
N PRO A 37 4.08 -1.93 10.80
CA PRO A 37 4.27 -1.19 12.04
C PRO A 37 5.53 -1.60 12.83
N TRP A 38 5.83 -2.89 12.90
CA TRP A 38 7.00 -3.40 13.60
C TRP A 38 8.34 -3.12 12.90
N GLN A 39 8.33 -2.66 11.65
CA GLN A 39 9.53 -2.32 10.87
C GLN A 39 9.86 -0.83 10.92
N ILE A 40 9.02 -0.01 11.58
CA ILE A 40 9.10 1.45 11.52
C ILE A 40 10.42 2.00 12.07
N ALA A 41 11.06 1.32 13.02
CA ALA A 41 12.32 1.77 13.59
C ALA A 41 13.50 1.66 12.60
N GLU A 42 13.43 0.71 11.66
CA GLU A 42 14.54 0.34 10.78
C GLU A 42 14.40 0.93 9.37
N VAL A 43 13.17 1.25 8.94
CA VAL A 43 12.85 1.65 7.56
C VAL A 43 13.64 2.86 7.07
N GLY A 44 13.94 3.82 7.96
CA GLY A 44 14.70 5.02 7.59
C GLY A 44 16.10 4.69 7.07
N ASP A 45 16.77 3.71 7.68
CA ASP A 45 18.13 3.31 7.30
C ASP A 45 18.11 2.49 6.01
N VAL A 46 17.09 1.64 5.83
CA VAL A 46 16.89 0.90 4.58
C VAL A 46 16.69 1.85 3.39
N VAL A 47 15.83 2.87 3.54
CA VAL A 47 15.59 3.85 2.46
C VAL A 47 16.88 4.60 2.13
N ARG A 48 17.63 5.08 3.14
CA ARG A 48 18.90 5.78 2.91
C ARG A 48 19.95 4.89 2.25
N HIS A 49 20.03 3.63 2.63
CA HIS A 49 20.93 2.64 2.02
C HIS A 49 20.73 2.55 0.50
N PHE A 50 19.47 2.40 0.06
CA PHE A 50 19.14 2.34 -1.36
C PHE A 50 19.30 3.69 -2.08
N GLN A 51 18.88 4.78 -1.46
CA GLN A 51 19.07 6.11 -2.02
C GLN A 51 20.56 6.44 -2.22
N GLY A 52 21.43 6.02 -1.29
CA GLY A 52 22.89 6.12 -1.42
C GLY A 52 23.46 5.30 -2.58
N ALA A 53 22.78 4.22 -2.98
CA ALA A 53 23.11 3.42 -4.17
C ALA A 53 22.46 3.95 -5.46
N GLY A 54 21.80 5.13 -5.42
CA GLY A 54 21.10 5.71 -6.57
C GLY A 54 19.78 5.01 -6.92
N VAL A 55 19.26 4.18 -6.02
CA VAL A 55 17.98 3.49 -6.17
C VAL A 55 16.86 4.35 -5.60
N PHE A 56 15.83 4.61 -6.40
CA PHE A 56 14.63 5.28 -5.94
C PHE A 56 13.78 4.33 -5.08
N VAL A 57 13.27 4.82 -3.96
CA VAL A 57 12.42 4.07 -3.04
C VAL A 57 11.12 4.82 -2.78
N ALA A 58 10.00 4.18 -3.07
CA ALA A 58 8.68 4.58 -2.61
C ALA A 58 8.30 3.76 -1.37
N LEU A 59 7.62 4.38 -0.42
CA LEU A 59 7.12 3.70 0.77
C LEU A 59 5.73 3.13 0.50
N TRP A 60 5.51 1.88 0.87
CA TRP A 60 4.22 1.20 0.77
C TRP A 60 3.74 0.83 2.18
N PRO A 61 2.94 1.70 2.84
CA PRO A 61 2.46 1.45 4.18
C PRO A 61 1.47 0.29 4.18
N MET A 62 1.58 -0.54 5.19
CA MET A 62 0.97 -1.84 5.22
C MET A 62 0.70 -2.22 6.68
N LEU A 63 -0.55 -2.46 7.09
CA LEU A 63 -0.89 -2.82 8.48
C LEU A 63 -0.64 -4.31 8.75
N ALA A 64 -0.83 -4.77 9.98
CA ALA A 64 -0.89 -6.22 10.24
C ALA A 64 -2.03 -6.88 9.44
N ASP A 65 -1.94 -8.18 9.19
CA ASP A 65 -2.92 -8.89 8.36
C ASP A 65 -4.30 -8.93 9.06
N GLU A 66 -4.30 -9.08 10.39
CA GLU A 66 -5.46 -8.98 11.27
C GLU A 66 -6.14 -7.60 11.20
N ASP A 67 -5.38 -6.56 10.85
CA ASP A 67 -5.85 -5.18 10.68
C ASP A 67 -6.21 -4.85 9.22
N SER A 68 -6.54 -5.88 8.43
CA SER A 68 -6.92 -5.82 7.01
C SER A 68 -5.79 -5.56 6.02
N ARG A 69 -4.52 -5.45 6.47
CA ARG A 69 -3.29 -5.29 5.66
C ARG A 69 -3.18 -3.98 4.86
N TRP A 70 -4.23 -3.58 4.16
CA TRP A 70 -4.27 -2.44 3.24
C TRP A 70 -5.27 -1.37 3.66
N ALA A 71 -5.30 -0.25 2.93
CA ALA A 71 -6.22 0.83 3.18
C ALA A 71 -7.64 0.45 2.76
N SER A 72 -8.57 0.49 3.71
CA SER A 72 -9.98 0.17 3.47
C SER A 72 -10.86 1.02 4.38
N ALA A 73 -12.18 0.97 4.18
CA ALA A 73 -13.10 1.70 5.06
C ALA A 73 -13.03 1.23 6.52
N SER A 74 -12.74 -0.05 6.78
CA SER A 74 -12.60 -0.59 8.14
C SER A 74 -11.24 -0.26 8.78
N SER A 75 -10.18 -0.13 7.99
CA SER A 75 -8.81 0.15 8.47
C SER A 75 -8.40 1.62 8.36
N ALA A 76 -9.21 2.50 7.75
CA ALA A 76 -8.82 3.86 7.39
C ALA A 76 -8.16 4.64 8.53
N ARG A 77 -8.71 4.59 9.75
CA ARG A 77 -8.13 5.30 10.90
C ARG A 77 -6.73 4.77 11.26
N ALA A 78 -6.58 3.45 11.40
CA ALA A 78 -5.30 2.84 11.73
C ALA A 78 -4.27 3.05 10.62
N PHE A 79 -4.69 2.92 9.36
CA PHE A 79 -3.85 3.13 8.19
C PHE A 79 -3.33 4.57 8.09
N ILE A 80 -4.20 5.56 8.31
CA ILE A 80 -3.81 6.98 8.30
C ILE A 80 -2.82 7.25 9.43
N ALA A 81 -3.11 6.78 10.66
CA ALA A 81 -2.24 6.99 11.81
C ALA A 81 -0.85 6.39 11.57
N PHE A 82 -0.79 5.15 11.08
CA PHE A 82 0.48 4.50 10.76
C PHE A 82 1.22 5.21 9.62
N THR A 83 0.53 5.65 8.58
CA THR A 83 1.17 6.38 7.47
C THR A 83 1.72 7.72 7.93
N ASP A 84 0.98 8.46 8.76
CA ASP A 84 1.45 9.71 9.37
C ASP A 84 2.68 9.46 10.27
N GLU A 85 2.73 8.32 10.97
CA GLU A 85 3.90 7.91 11.76
C GLU A 85 5.11 7.59 10.88
N LEU A 86 4.91 6.79 9.85
CA LEU A 86 5.93 6.39 8.89
C LEU A 86 6.56 7.62 8.20
N LEU A 87 5.73 8.58 7.79
CA LEU A 87 6.19 9.83 7.17
C LEU A 87 6.93 10.75 8.15
N ARG A 88 6.67 10.63 9.45
CA ARG A 88 7.44 11.36 10.46
C ARG A 88 8.85 10.77 10.62
N VAL A 89 8.98 9.45 10.49
CA VAL A 89 10.27 8.75 10.57
C VAL A 89 11.07 8.89 9.28
N VAL A 90 10.40 8.88 8.13
CA VAL A 90 11.00 8.98 6.80
C VAL A 90 10.43 10.21 6.05
N PRO A 91 10.69 11.43 6.55
CA PRO A 91 10.12 12.65 5.94
C PRO A 91 10.66 12.89 4.53
N PHE A 92 11.82 12.32 4.20
CA PHE A 92 12.51 12.42 2.92
C PHE A 92 12.03 11.41 1.86
N ALA A 93 11.01 10.60 2.15
CA ALA A 93 10.38 9.76 1.14
C ALA A 93 9.62 10.61 0.11
N GLU A 94 9.95 10.42 -1.17
CA GLU A 94 9.37 11.19 -2.28
C GLU A 94 8.04 10.63 -2.81
N GLU A 95 7.76 9.35 -2.55
CA GLU A 95 6.57 8.67 -3.07
C GLU A 95 5.98 7.71 -2.03
N LEU A 96 4.65 7.72 -1.93
CA LEU A 96 3.88 6.72 -1.19
C LEU A 96 3.07 5.88 -2.19
N ALA A 97 3.18 4.56 -2.08
CA ALA A 97 2.30 3.61 -2.72
C ALA A 97 1.17 3.24 -1.74
N ILE A 98 -0.08 3.47 -2.15
CA ILE A 98 -1.26 3.10 -1.37
C ILE A 98 -1.95 1.96 -2.10
N ASP A 99 -2.11 0.84 -1.42
CA ASP A 99 -2.86 -0.29 -1.93
C ASP A 99 -4.31 -0.20 -1.44
N LEU A 100 -5.23 -0.21 -2.40
CA LEU A 100 -6.68 -0.11 -2.22
C LEU A 100 -7.36 -1.46 -2.51
N GLU A 101 -6.68 -2.56 -2.19
CA GLU A 101 -7.27 -3.89 -2.19
C GLU A 101 -8.34 -4.08 -1.09
N PRO A 102 -9.34 -4.94 -1.33
CA PRO A 102 -10.28 -5.34 -0.29
C PRO A 102 -9.55 -5.95 0.92
N PRO A 103 -10.11 -5.83 2.13
CA PRO A 103 -9.57 -6.49 3.32
C PRO A 103 -9.20 -7.95 3.08
N LEU A 104 -8.02 -8.37 3.57
CA LEU A 104 -7.43 -9.68 3.29
C LEU A 104 -8.38 -10.86 3.58
N HIS A 105 -9.17 -10.78 4.65
CA HIS A 105 -10.17 -11.79 5.01
C HIS A 105 -11.29 -11.93 3.96
N LEU A 106 -11.71 -10.83 3.32
CA LEU A 106 -12.69 -10.87 2.22
C LEU A 106 -12.07 -11.52 0.99
N LEU A 107 -10.82 -11.15 0.65
CA LEU A 107 -10.10 -11.79 -0.45
C LEU A 107 -9.93 -13.30 -0.23
N ALA A 108 -9.62 -13.73 1.00
CA ALA A 108 -9.51 -15.15 1.33
C ALA A 108 -10.83 -15.89 1.10
N ARG A 109 -11.96 -15.32 1.50
CA ARG A 109 -13.29 -15.89 1.26
C ARG A 109 -13.67 -15.94 -0.22
N TRP A 110 -13.34 -14.90 -0.97
CA TRP A 110 -13.59 -14.87 -2.41
C TRP A 110 -12.78 -15.95 -3.12
N LYS A 111 -11.50 -16.11 -2.75
CA LYS A 111 -10.63 -17.18 -3.25
C LYS A 111 -11.15 -18.58 -2.88
N SER A 112 -11.82 -18.73 -1.74
CA SER A 112 -12.44 -20.00 -1.33
C SER A 112 -13.84 -20.23 -1.93
N GLY A 113 -14.31 -19.37 -2.84
CA GLY A 113 -15.60 -19.53 -3.51
C GLY A 113 -16.83 -19.13 -2.68
N ASP A 114 -16.64 -18.40 -1.59
CA ASP A 114 -17.72 -17.92 -0.71
C ASP A 114 -17.77 -16.37 -0.67
N PRO A 115 -18.11 -15.72 -1.80
CA PRO A 115 -18.18 -14.27 -1.84
C PRO A 115 -19.31 -13.75 -0.95
N THR A 116 -18.96 -12.87 -0.01
CA THR A 116 -19.94 -12.16 0.80
C THR A 116 -19.75 -10.65 0.76
N TRP A 117 -20.86 -9.96 0.97
CA TRP A 117 -20.93 -8.52 1.18
C TRP A 117 -21.49 -8.18 2.57
N ARG A 118 -21.70 -9.19 3.43
CA ARG A 118 -22.34 -9.03 4.76
C ARG A 118 -21.51 -8.21 5.75
N GLN A 119 -20.22 -8.00 5.48
CA GLN A 119 -19.31 -7.19 6.30
C GLN A 119 -18.96 -5.86 5.62
N THR A 120 -19.77 -5.43 4.64
CA THR A 120 -19.61 -4.11 4.04
C THR A 120 -19.97 -3.05 5.09
N PRO A 121 -19.14 -2.01 5.27
CA PRO A 121 -19.46 -0.95 6.21
C PRO A 121 -20.81 -0.30 5.89
N LEU A 122 -21.51 0.17 6.92
CA LEU A 122 -22.73 0.97 6.74
C LEU A 122 -22.41 2.21 5.87
N PRO A 123 -23.35 2.70 5.05
CA PRO A 123 -23.06 3.79 4.09
C PRO A 123 -22.46 5.05 4.73
N HIS A 124 -22.87 5.40 5.94
CA HIS A 124 -22.34 6.56 6.67
C HIS A 124 -20.89 6.33 7.13
N THR A 125 -20.58 5.14 7.67
CA THR A 125 -19.23 4.75 8.10
C THR A 125 -18.28 4.72 6.91
N TYR A 126 -18.74 4.17 5.78
CA TYR A 126 -18.00 4.16 4.53
C TYR A 126 -17.66 5.58 4.06
N ARG A 127 -18.66 6.48 4.00
CA ARG A 127 -18.44 7.87 3.60
C ARG A 127 -17.43 8.57 4.52
N GLN A 128 -17.58 8.42 5.84
CA GLN A 128 -16.65 9.02 6.79
C GLN A 128 -15.21 8.52 6.62
N ALA A 129 -15.03 7.21 6.44
CA ALA A 129 -13.72 6.61 6.23
C ALA A 129 -13.10 7.07 4.90
N ARG A 130 -13.89 7.09 3.82
CA ARG A 130 -13.49 7.60 2.51
C ARG A 130 -13.06 9.06 2.58
N ASP A 131 -13.87 9.92 3.20
CA ASP A 131 -13.58 11.36 3.30
C ASP A 131 -12.32 11.60 4.15
N SER A 132 -12.13 10.80 5.21
CA SER A 132 -10.90 10.83 6.02
C SER A 132 -9.66 10.43 5.22
N LEU A 133 -9.76 9.37 4.41
CA LEU A 133 -8.66 8.90 3.56
C LEU A 133 -8.34 9.91 2.45
N ILE A 134 -9.36 10.50 1.82
CA ILE A 134 -9.19 11.57 0.82
C ILE A 134 -8.45 12.76 1.46
N ALA A 135 -8.89 13.20 2.65
CA ALA A 135 -8.23 14.29 3.36
C ALA A 135 -6.77 13.95 3.72
N ALA A 136 -6.49 12.71 4.13
CA ALA A 136 -5.12 12.27 4.42
C ALA A 136 -4.24 12.24 3.17
N VAL A 137 -4.72 11.64 2.09
CA VAL A 137 -4.02 11.60 0.79
C VAL A 137 -3.77 13.01 0.26
N ALA A 138 -4.73 13.93 0.39
CA ALA A 138 -4.54 15.32 0.00
C ALA A 138 -3.41 15.99 0.79
N ARG A 139 -3.28 15.72 2.11
CA ARG A 139 -2.16 16.22 2.91
C ARG A 139 -0.83 15.62 2.47
N TRP A 140 -0.76 14.31 2.26
CA TRP A 140 0.47 13.65 1.84
C TRP A 140 0.93 14.08 0.45
N ARG A 141 -0.01 14.36 -0.46
CA ARG A 141 0.25 14.85 -1.83
C ARG A 141 0.91 16.22 -1.91
N VAL A 142 0.88 17.02 -0.85
CA VAL A 142 1.49 18.36 -0.85
C VAL A 142 2.99 18.28 -1.19
N ASP A 143 3.69 17.30 -0.61
CA ASP A 143 5.14 17.17 -0.76
C ASP A 143 5.58 15.87 -1.44
N ARG A 144 4.65 14.99 -1.79
CA ARG A 144 4.96 13.61 -2.23
C ARG A 144 4.10 13.18 -3.39
N ARG A 145 4.67 12.30 -4.22
CA ARG A 145 3.89 11.55 -5.21
C ARG A 145 3.08 10.48 -4.51
N ILE A 146 1.88 10.22 -5.00
CA ILE A 146 1.05 9.11 -4.56
C ILE A 146 0.81 8.19 -5.75
N THR A 147 1.27 6.95 -5.60
CA THR A 147 0.93 5.83 -6.48
C THR A 147 -0.16 5.02 -5.81
N THR A 148 -1.13 4.54 -6.57
CA THR A 148 -2.18 3.67 -6.04
C THR A 148 -2.17 2.33 -6.75
N ALA A 149 -2.07 1.25 -5.99
CA ALA A 149 -2.47 -0.06 -6.46
C ALA A 149 -3.98 -0.21 -6.23
N VAL A 150 -4.70 -0.56 -7.27
CA VAL A 150 -6.12 -0.86 -7.20
C VAL A 150 -6.29 -2.20 -7.87
N LEU A 151 -6.84 -3.18 -7.16
CA LEU A 151 -7.24 -4.43 -7.78
C LEU A 151 -8.39 -4.13 -8.75
N PRO A 152 -8.21 -4.28 -10.07
CA PRO A 152 -9.33 -4.21 -10.97
C PRO A 152 -10.22 -5.41 -10.66
N LEU A 153 -11.46 -5.14 -10.25
CA LEU A 153 -12.50 -6.14 -9.96
C LEU A 153 -12.93 -6.98 -11.18
N LEU A 154 -12.12 -7.01 -12.25
CA LEU A 154 -12.23 -7.91 -13.40
C LEU A 154 -12.01 -9.39 -13.01
N ALA A 155 -11.42 -9.68 -11.85
CA ALA A 155 -11.30 -11.04 -11.32
C ALA A 155 -12.62 -11.62 -10.76
N LEU A 156 -13.69 -10.83 -10.72
CA LEU A 156 -15.04 -11.23 -10.27
C LEU A 156 -16.04 -11.22 -11.45
N GLU A 157 -15.66 -11.76 -12.60
CA GLU A 157 -16.64 -12.16 -13.62
C GLU A 157 -17.35 -13.44 -13.19
N TRP A 158 -18.36 -13.33 -12.32
CA TRP A 158 -19.40 -14.35 -12.25
C TRP A 158 -20.80 -13.73 -12.18
N ARG A 159 -21.47 -13.78 -13.33
CA ARG A 159 -22.92 -13.61 -13.58
C ARG A 159 -23.57 -12.30 -13.08
N GLY A 160 -23.51 -11.29 -13.96
CA GLY A 160 -24.61 -10.33 -14.11
C GLY A 160 -24.30 -8.92 -13.60
N GLN A 161 -23.65 -8.14 -14.46
CA GLN A 161 -23.83 -6.69 -14.71
C GLN A 161 -24.45 -5.82 -13.59
N TRP A 162 -23.58 -5.28 -12.72
CA TRP A 162 -23.78 -3.99 -12.01
C TRP A 162 -22.47 -3.40 -11.46
N LEU A 163 -21.44 -4.24 -11.28
CA LEU A 163 -20.13 -3.86 -10.71
C LEU A 163 -19.29 -2.89 -11.56
N GLN A 164 -19.57 -2.73 -12.87
CA GLN A 164 -18.81 -1.82 -13.73
C GLN A 164 -18.99 -0.33 -13.40
N ARG A 165 -20.03 0.06 -12.65
CA ARG A 165 -20.38 1.48 -12.46
C ARG A 165 -19.85 2.13 -11.18
N ILE A 166 -19.25 1.35 -10.27
CA ILE A 166 -18.81 1.86 -8.95
C ILE A 166 -17.29 2.07 -8.88
N LEU A 167 -16.53 1.61 -9.88
CA LEU A 167 -15.05 1.67 -9.87
C LEU A 167 -14.44 2.39 -11.07
N GLY A 168 -15.24 3.21 -11.76
CA GLY A 168 -14.67 4.29 -12.55
C GLY A 168 -14.15 5.37 -11.61
N THR A 169 -12.85 5.38 -11.35
CA THR A 169 -12.15 6.65 -11.09
C THR A 169 -12.45 7.59 -12.29
N PRO A 170 -12.64 8.90 -12.11
CA PRO A 170 -12.46 9.82 -13.23
C PRO A 170 -11.06 9.71 -13.83
#